data_AF-A0A328P3C0-F1
#
_entry.id   AF-A0A328P3C0-F1
#
_cell.length_a   1.000
_cell.length_b   1.000
_cell.length_c   1.000
_cell.angle_alpha   90.00
_cell.angle_beta   90.00
_cell.angle_gamma   90.00
#
_symmetry.space_group_name_H-M   'P 1'
#
loop_
_entity.id
_entity.type
_entity.pdbx_description
1 polymer ?
#
loop_
_entity_poly.entity_id
_entity_poly.type
_entity_poly.pdbx_seq_one_letter_code
_entity_poly.pdbx_strand_id
1 'polypeptide(L)'
;MCAKADEIVFSCPLDKSKKTVSMCASGNVAGGTGRFYYSYGHEGSPELVYPASGESPDGAFTRTHLGFAGNTGGYAYGFSNQGFKYTIYSISGERSLQSGGVIVQRASDSKIVAKMSCQAGKIAETESDPIIDATLKWKSDSTIESNGLPTR
;
A
#
# COMPACT_ATOMS: atom_id res chain seq x y z
N MET A 1 -2.32 0.02 -10.56
CA MET A 1 -1.81 -1.09 -11.40
C MET A 1 -0.30 -0.94 -11.53
N CYS A 2 0.45 -2.05 -11.51
CA CYS A 2 1.89 -2.03 -11.85
C CYS A 2 2.10 -2.15 -13.35
N ALA A 3 3.10 -1.45 -13.89
CA ALA A 3 3.47 -1.65 -15.29
C ALA A 3 3.92 -3.10 -15.53
N LYS A 4 3.86 -3.57 -16.78
CA LYS A 4 4.13 -4.97 -17.14
C LYS A 4 5.54 -5.46 -16.73
N ALA A 5 6.51 -4.55 -16.68
CA ALA A 5 7.90 -4.85 -16.30
C ALA A 5 8.18 -4.63 -14.81
N ASP A 6 7.20 -4.15 -14.04
CA ASP A 6 7.35 -3.84 -12.63
C ASP A 6 6.82 -4.97 -11.77
N GLU A 7 7.46 -5.18 -10.63
CA GLU A 7 7.04 -6.18 -9.65
C GLU A 7 5.92 -5.62 -8.77
N ILE A 8 4.98 -6.49 -8.39
CA ILE A 8 3.89 -6.15 -7.47
C ILE A 8 4.43 -6.23 -6.05
N VAL A 9 4.26 -5.18 -5.25
CA VAL A 9 4.39 -5.24 -3.80
C VAL A 9 3.04 -5.57 -3.16
N PHE A 10 2.01 -4.87 -3.61
CA PHE A 10 0.62 -5.07 -3.26
C PHE A 10 -0.25 -4.66 -4.45
N SER A 11 -1.29 -5.41 -4.78
CA SER A 11 -2.24 -5.00 -5.80
C SER A 11 -3.60 -5.63 -5.55
N CYS A 12 -4.66 -4.83 -5.67
CA CYS A 12 -6.01 -5.36 -5.67
C CYS A 12 -6.97 -4.48 -6.48
N PRO A 13 -7.92 -5.08 -7.21
CA PRO A 13 -9.10 -4.37 -7.68
C PRO A 13 -9.94 -3.93 -6.48
N LEU A 14 -10.44 -2.70 -6.51
CA LEU A 14 -11.31 -2.16 -5.46
C LEU A 14 -12.74 -2.66 -5.63
N ASP A 15 -13.36 -3.04 -4.52
CA ASP A 15 -14.77 -3.38 -4.47
C ASP A 15 -15.63 -2.19 -4.93
N LYS A 16 -16.77 -2.51 -5.56
CA LYS A 16 -17.74 -1.51 -6.06
C LYS A 16 -17.18 -0.51 -7.08
N SER A 17 -16.02 -0.76 -7.68
CA SER A 17 -15.46 0.06 -8.75
C SER A 17 -14.70 -0.78 -9.79
N LYS A 18 -14.37 -0.18 -10.92
CA LYS A 18 -13.45 -0.77 -11.91
C LYS A 18 -11.99 -0.31 -11.71
N LYS A 19 -11.70 0.29 -10.54
CA LYS A 19 -10.39 0.86 -10.22
C LYS A 19 -9.56 -0.17 -9.47
N THR A 20 -8.25 -0.07 -9.64
CA THR A 20 -7.26 -0.92 -8.99
C THR A 20 -6.33 -0.03 -8.18
N VAL A 21 -6.01 -0.48 -6.97
CA VAL A 21 -4.93 0.09 -6.17
C VAL A 21 -3.73 -0.85 -6.23
N SER A 22 -2.55 -0.31 -6.49
CA SER A 22 -1.32 -1.08 -6.49
C SER A 22 -0.17 -0.30 -5.90
N MET A 23 0.72 -1.01 -5.23
CA MET A 23 2.06 -0.57 -4.89
C MET A 23 3.04 -1.48 -5.62
N CYS A 24 4.01 -0.86 -6.28
CA CYS A 24 4.81 -1.48 -7.32
C CYS A 24 6.27 -1.15 -7.10
N ALA A 25 7.14 -2.05 -7.55
CA ALA A 25 8.56 -1.85 -7.57
C ALA A 25 9.05 -1.89 -9.03
N SER A 26 9.68 -0.81 -9.48
CA SER A 26 10.25 -0.68 -10.81
C SER A 26 11.77 -0.75 -10.76
N GLY A 27 12.39 -1.28 -11.80
CA GLY A 27 13.85 -1.39 -11.89
C GLY A 27 14.43 -2.47 -10.96
N ASN A 28 15.72 -2.36 -10.64
CA ASN A 28 16.44 -3.38 -9.87
C ASN A 28 16.46 -3.05 -8.37
N VAL A 29 15.44 -3.51 -7.63
CA VAL A 29 15.36 -3.33 -6.18
C VAL A 29 16.54 -3.99 -5.46
N ALA A 30 16.91 -5.21 -5.86
CA ALA A 30 18.03 -5.95 -5.25
C ALA A 30 19.37 -5.22 -5.41
N GLY A 31 19.56 -4.54 -6.55
CA GLY A 31 20.74 -3.73 -6.86
C GLY A 31 20.68 -2.28 -6.36
N GLY A 32 19.63 -1.89 -5.63
CA GLY A 32 19.50 -0.54 -5.06
C GLY A 32 19.21 0.57 -6.07
N THR A 33 18.96 0.25 -7.34
CA THR A 33 18.57 1.20 -8.39
C THR A 33 17.08 1.15 -8.71
N GLY A 34 16.33 0.31 -7.99
CA GLY A 34 14.88 0.20 -8.08
C GLY A 34 14.16 1.33 -7.34
N ARG A 35 12.90 1.52 -7.68
CA ARG A 35 12.02 2.53 -7.11
C ARG A 35 10.67 1.92 -6.76
N PHE A 36 10.12 2.36 -5.64
CA PHE A 36 8.74 2.06 -5.28
C PHE A 36 7.79 3.17 -5.69
N TYR A 37 6.58 2.79 -6.10
CA TYR A 37 5.52 3.74 -6.38
C TYR A 37 4.15 3.13 -6.11
N TYR A 38 3.21 4.00 -5.78
CA TYR A 38 1.79 3.76 -5.68
C TYR A 38 1.11 4.15 -6.99
N SER A 39 0.10 3.38 -7.39
CA SER A 39 -0.74 3.63 -8.55
C SER A 39 -2.20 3.31 -8.23
N TYR A 40 -3.08 4.26 -8.52
CA TYR A 40 -4.53 4.11 -8.41
C TYR A 40 -5.21 4.59 -9.68
N GLY A 41 -6.23 3.84 -10.13
CA GLY A 41 -7.03 4.20 -11.30
C GLY A 41 -7.45 2.97 -12.09
N HIS A 42 -7.74 3.17 -13.37
CA HIS A 42 -8.06 2.08 -14.28
C HIS A 42 -6.80 1.38 -14.78
N GLU A 43 -6.96 0.12 -15.20
CA GLU A 43 -5.91 -0.61 -15.89
C GLU A 43 -5.45 0.18 -17.13
N GLY A 44 -4.15 0.40 -17.27
CA GLY A 44 -3.56 1.22 -18.34
C GLY A 44 -3.80 2.74 -18.25
N SER A 45 -4.59 3.23 -17.30
CA SER A 45 -4.88 4.67 -17.13
C SER A 45 -4.92 5.05 -15.65
N PRO A 46 -3.74 5.24 -15.02
CA PRO A 46 -3.66 5.64 -13.62
C PRO A 46 -4.14 7.08 -13.44
N GLU A 47 -5.00 7.29 -12.44
CA GLU A 47 -5.50 8.59 -12.03
C GLU A 47 -4.57 9.26 -10.99
N LEU A 48 -3.86 8.45 -10.23
CA LEU A 48 -2.88 8.89 -9.24
C LEU A 48 -1.66 7.98 -9.28
N VAL A 49 -0.47 8.57 -9.42
CA VAL A 49 0.81 7.91 -9.25
C VAL A 49 1.61 8.68 -8.21
N TYR A 50 2.17 7.99 -7.23
CA TYR A 50 3.00 8.60 -6.20
C TYR A 50 4.24 7.76 -5.90
N PRO A 51 5.42 8.35 -5.70
CA PRO A 51 5.73 9.74 -6.03
C PRO A 51 5.60 9.94 -7.54
N ALA A 52 5.37 11.17 -7.98
CA ALA A 52 5.30 11.47 -9.41
C ALA A 52 6.65 11.22 -10.10
N SER A 53 6.66 11.04 -11.43
CA SER A 53 7.89 10.89 -12.19
C SER A 53 8.84 12.07 -11.94
N GLY A 54 10.07 11.77 -11.52
CA GLY A 54 11.08 12.79 -11.18
C GLY A 54 11.12 13.22 -9.71
N GLU A 55 10.13 12.85 -8.89
CA GLU A 55 10.23 13.02 -7.44
C GLU A 55 11.11 11.91 -6.83
N SER A 56 11.86 12.26 -5.78
CA SER A 56 12.68 11.29 -5.05
C SER A 56 11.79 10.25 -4.37
N PRO A 57 12.00 8.95 -4.61
CA PRO A 57 11.27 7.89 -3.92
C PRO A 57 11.82 7.61 -2.51
N ASP A 58 12.98 8.16 -2.17
CA ASP A 58 13.64 7.88 -0.90
C ASP A 58 12.84 8.43 0.28
N GLY A 59 12.45 7.54 1.19
CA GLY A 59 11.64 7.89 2.35
C GLY A 59 10.22 8.33 2.02
N ALA A 60 9.75 8.13 0.78
CA ALA A 60 8.40 8.51 0.36
C ALA A 60 7.31 7.64 0.98
N PHE A 61 7.68 6.44 1.45
CA PHE A 61 6.77 5.44 2.00
C PHE A 61 7.17 5.02 3.42
N THR A 62 6.15 4.62 4.18
CA THR A 62 6.29 3.88 5.43
C THR A 62 5.77 2.46 5.27
N ARG A 63 6.31 1.52 6.06
CA ARG A 63 5.77 0.17 6.21
C ARG A 63 5.59 -0.12 7.69
N THR A 64 4.37 -0.44 8.09
CA THR A 64 4.01 -0.74 9.48
C THR A 64 3.45 -2.16 9.55
N HIS A 65 3.98 -2.98 10.46
CA HIS A 65 3.42 -4.29 10.73
C HIS A 65 2.11 -4.16 11.52
N LEU A 66 1.09 -4.91 11.11
CA LEU A 66 -0.22 -4.98 11.76
C LEU A 66 -0.33 -6.32 12.48
N GLY A 67 -0.45 -6.29 13.81
CA GLY A 67 -0.72 -7.48 14.61
C GLY A 67 -2.13 -7.46 15.18
N PHE A 68 -2.87 -8.55 15.02
CA PHE A 68 -4.21 -8.74 15.59
C PHE A 68 -4.28 -10.06 16.38
N ALA A 69 -5.29 -10.20 17.24
CA ALA A 69 -5.54 -11.45 17.94
C ALA A 69 -5.92 -12.58 16.96
N GLY A 70 -5.70 -13.83 17.38
CA GLY A 70 -6.11 -15.01 16.59
C GLY A 70 -5.28 -15.23 15.33
N ASN A 71 -3.95 -15.09 15.44
CA ASN A 71 -2.99 -15.34 14.35
C ASN A 71 -3.34 -14.58 13.06
N THR A 72 -3.81 -13.34 13.23
CA THR A 72 -4.19 -12.44 12.15
C THR A 72 -3.24 -11.27 12.14
N GLY A 73 -2.76 -10.88 10.97
CA GLY A 73 -1.77 -9.84 10.84
C GLY A 73 -1.66 -9.31 9.42
N GLY A 74 -0.65 -8.48 9.18
CA GLY A 74 -0.35 -8.00 7.85
C GLY A 74 0.46 -6.73 7.88
N TYR A 75 0.28 -5.89 6.87
CA TYR A 75 1.09 -4.68 6.71
C TYR A 75 0.24 -3.49 6.27
N ALA A 76 0.63 -2.32 6.73
CA ALA A 76 0.16 -1.03 6.24
C ALA A 76 1.31 -0.28 5.58
N TYR A 77 1.12 0.12 4.33
CA TYR A 77 2.01 1.00 3.59
C TYR A 77 1.42 2.40 3.57
N GLY A 78 2.20 3.38 4.03
CA GLY A 78 1.75 4.76 4.19
C GLY A 78 2.50 5.74 3.32
N PHE A 79 1.83 6.79 2.85
CA PHE A 79 2.48 7.98 2.31
C PHE A 79 1.57 9.21 2.43
N SER A 80 2.14 10.39 2.21
CA SER A 80 1.40 11.66 2.19
C SER A 80 1.51 12.31 0.82
N ASN A 81 0.40 12.77 0.27
CA ASN A 81 0.36 13.47 -1.00
C ASN A 81 -0.71 14.57 -0.96
N GLN A 82 -0.35 15.80 -1.33
CA GLN A 82 -1.25 16.96 -1.45
C GLN A 82 -2.19 17.18 -0.25
N GLY A 83 -1.67 17.06 0.99
CA GLY A 83 -2.46 17.27 2.21
C GLY A 83 -3.35 16.09 2.61
N PHE A 84 -3.18 14.93 1.98
CA PHE A 84 -3.84 13.67 2.34
C PHE A 84 -2.81 12.61 2.72
N LYS A 85 -3.15 11.80 3.72
CA LYS A 85 -2.41 10.59 4.11
C LYS A 85 -3.12 9.37 3.52
N TYR A 86 -2.39 8.57 2.79
CA TYR A 86 -2.85 7.34 2.17
C TYR A 86 -2.28 6.16 2.98
N THR A 87 -3.14 5.24 3.37
CA THR A 87 -2.77 4.01 4.07
C THR A 87 -3.31 2.82 3.29
N ILE A 88 -2.43 2.12 2.59
CA ILE A 88 -2.72 0.88 1.89
C ILE A 88 -2.52 -0.24 2.88
N TYR A 89 -3.49 -1.09 3.07
CA TYR A 89 -3.40 -2.18 4.04
C TYR A 89 -3.70 -3.52 3.39
N SER A 90 -3.02 -4.54 3.91
CA SER A 90 -3.27 -5.94 3.65
C SER A 90 -3.25 -6.68 4.97
N ILE A 91 -4.29 -7.47 5.22
CA ILE A 91 -4.51 -8.25 6.43
C ILE A 91 -4.87 -9.66 5.99
N SER A 92 -4.16 -10.63 6.53
CA SER A 92 -4.42 -12.05 6.34
C SER A 92 -4.44 -12.76 7.69
N GLY A 93 -5.10 -13.91 7.75
CA GLY A 93 -5.20 -14.70 8.98
C GLY A 93 -5.91 -16.03 8.77
N GLU A 94 -6.25 -16.67 9.89
CA GLU A 94 -6.95 -17.95 9.88
C GLU A 94 -8.32 -17.90 9.17
N ARG A 95 -8.84 -19.07 8.82
CA ARG A 95 -10.15 -19.25 8.16
C ARG A 95 -10.26 -18.50 6.84
N SER A 96 -9.15 -18.40 6.11
CA SER A 96 -9.06 -17.69 4.83
C SER A 96 -9.43 -16.22 4.94
N LEU A 97 -9.19 -15.59 6.10
CA LEU A 97 -9.36 -14.16 6.26
C LEU A 97 -8.36 -13.47 5.34
N GLN A 98 -8.88 -12.67 4.41
CA GLN A 98 -8.08 -11.81 3.56
C GLN A 98 -8.84 -10.49 3.40
N SER A 99 -8.23 -9.40 3.86
CA SER A 99 -8.81 -8.06 3.80
C SER A 99 -7.73 -7.06 3.44
N GLY A 100 -8.01 -6.18 2.49
CA GLY A 100 -7.09 -5.11 2.14
C GLY A 100 -7.84 -3.95 1.53
N GLY A 101 -7.10 -2.90 1.24
CA GLY A 101 -7.66 -1.72 0.61
C GLY A 101 -6.80 -0.49 0.84
N VAL A 102 -7.44 0.66 0.71
CA VAL A 102 -6.82 1.96 0.95
C VAL A 102 -7.74 2.85 1.79
N ILE A 103 -7.14 3.49 2.78
CA ILE A 103 -7.77 4.52 3.62
C ILE A 103 -7.10 5.84 3.28
N VAL A 104 -7.90 6.87 3.02
CA VAL A 104 -7.42 8.23 2.76
C VAL A 104 -7.92 9.12 3.89
N GLN A 105 -6.97 9.75 4.58
CA GLN A 105 -7.22 10.73 5.63
C GLN A 105 -6.78 12.12 5.19
N ARG A 106 -7.51 13.15 5.62
CA ARG A 106 -7.03 14.52 5.48
C ARG A 106 -5.95 14.79 6.54
N ALA A 107 -4.81 15.34 6.14
CA ALA A 107 -3.68 15.53 7.04
C ALA A 107 -3.94 16.58 8.14
N SER A 108 -4.84 17.54 7.91
CA SER A 108 -5.11 18.64 8.86
C SER A 108 -5.87 18.21 10.11
N ASP A 109 -6.76 17.22 9.99
CA ASP A 109 -7.68 16.81 11.06
C ASP A 109 -7.74 15.27 11.24
N SER A 110 -6.92 14.53 10.49
CA SER A 110 -6.91 13.06 10.42
C SER A 110 -8.25 12.43 10.05
N LYS A 111 -9.22 13.20 9.54
CA LYS A 111 -10.54 12.69 9.17
C LYS A 111 -10.44 11.75 7.99
N ILE A 112 -11.05 10.57 8.08
CA ILE A 112 -11.19 9.66 6.95
C ILE A 112 -12.11 10.31 5.90
N VAL A 113 -11.56 10.57 4.72
CA VAL A 113 -12.30 11.13 3.57
C VAL A 113 -12.68 10.06 2.55
N ALA A 114 -11.95 8.94 2.53
CA ALA A 114 -12.31 7.77 1.74
C ALA A 114 -11.79 6.49 2.39
N LYS A 115 -12.55 5.41 2.24
CA LYS A 115 -12.16 4.05 2.59
C LYS A 115 -12.65 3.12 1.49
N MET A 116 -11.72 2.46 0.81
CA MET A 116 -12.01 1.61 -0.33
C MET A 116 -11.40 0.23 -0.07
N SER A 117 -12.24 -0.80 -0.03
CA SER A 117 -11.82 -2.18 0.22
C SER A 117 -11.47 -2.89 -1.08
N CYS A 118 -10.57 -3.87 -1.04
CA CYS A 118 -10.31 -4.77 -2.14
C CYS A 118 -11.49 -5.73 -2.38
N GLN A 119 -11.62 -6.21 -3.62
CA GLN A 119 -12.44 -7.35 -3.95
C GLN A 119 -11.94 -8.61 -3.20
N ALA A 120 -12.88 -9.40 -2.67
CA ALA A 120 -12.56 -10.61 -1.91
C ALA A 120 -11.77 -11.62 -2.76
N GLY A 121 -10.68 -12.16 -2.21
CA GLY A 121 -9.83 -13.15 -2.89
C GLY A 121 -9.03 -12.61 -4.08
N LYS A 122 -8.94 -11.28 -4.25
CA LYS A 122 -8.25 -10.61 -5.38
C LYS A 122 -7.09 -9.73 -4.92
N ILE A 123 -6.53 -10.02 -3.75
CA ILE A 123 -5.32 -9.35 -3.28
C ILE A 123 -4.10 -10.15 -3.75
N ALA A 124 -3.18 -9.47 -4.43
CA ALA A 124 -1.88 -9.97 -4.79
C ALA A 124 -0.82 -9.24 -3.97
N GLU A 125 0.13 -10.00 -3.42
CA GLU A 125 1.26 -9.48 -2.65
C GLU A 125 2.55 -10.09 -3.20
N THR A 126 3.68 -9.44 -2.91
CA THR A 126 4.98 -9.99 -3.29
C THR A 126 5.35 -11.20 -2.45
N GLU A 127 6.00 -12.17 -3.08
CA GLU A 127 6.75 -13.25 -2.41
C GLU A 127 8.28 -13.08 -2.64
N SER A 128 8.69 -11.95 -3.21
CA SER A 128 10.08 -11.66 -3.59
C SER A 128 10.86 -11.14 -2.38
N ASP A 129 11.82 -11.93 -1.88
CA ASP A 129 12.67 -11.56 -0.75
C ASP A 129 13.33 -10.17 -0.90
N PRO A 130 13.91 -9.80 -2.07
CA PRO A 130 14.49 -8.46 -2.25
C PRO A 130 13.49 -7.31 -2.03
N ILE A 131 12.24 -7.50 -2.45
CA ILE A 131 11.17 -6.50 -2.25
C ILE A 131 10.76 -6.46 -0.79
N ILE A 132 10.61 -7.62 -0.15
CA ILE A 132 10.25 -7.73 1.26
C ILE A 132 11.34 -7.03 2.10
N ASP A 133 12.61 -7.37 1.89
CA ASP A 133 13.75 -6.79 2.60
C ASP A 133 13.88 -5.28 2.38
N ALA A 134 13.66 -4.81 1.16
CA ALA A 134 13.73 -3.39 0.86
C ALA A 134 12.62 -2.60 1.58
N THR A 135 11.39 -3.13 1.60
CA THR A 135 10.27 -2.47 2.26
C THR A 135 10.31 -2.62 3.79
N LEU A 136 10.98 -3.63 4.35
CA LEU A 136 11.25 -3.74 5.80
C LEU A 136 12.19 -2.65 6.32
N LYS A 137 13.03 -2.06 5.46
CA LYS A 137 13.93 -0.95 5.81
C LYS A 137 13.22 0.40 5.89
N TRP A 138 11.96 0.48 5.48
CA TRP A 138 11.18 1.70 5.56
C TRP A 138 10.85 2.06 7.00
N LYS A 139 10.67 3.36 7.25
CA LYS A 139 10.19 3.83 8.54
C LYS A 139 8.79 3.29 8.78
N SER A 140 8.49 2.99 10.03
CA SER A 140 7.14 2.65 10.44
C SER A 140 6.34 3.91 10.75
N ASP A 141 5.02 3.82 10.66
CA ASP A 141 4.11 4.90 11.01
C ASP A 141 3.70 4.78 12.48
N SER A 142 4.27 5.62 13.34
CA SER A 142 4.09 5.53 14.80
C SER A 142 2.63 5.59 15.25
N THR A 143 1.77 6.28 14.49
CA THR A 143 0.34 6.36 14.78
C THR A 143 -0.35 5.03 14.50
N ILE A 144 0.00 4.37 13.40
CA ILE A 144 -0.51 3.04 13.05
C ILE A 144 0.08 1.97 13.99
N GLU A 145 1.35 2.06 14.35
CA GLU A 145 1.95 1.16 15.35
C GLU A 145 1.22 1.20 16.68
N SER A 146 0.87 2.40 17.14
CA SER A 146 0.25 2.58 18.45
C SER A 146 -1.25 2.26 18.45
N ASN A 147 -1.96 2.59 17.37
CA ASN A 147 -3.44 2.57 17.35
C ASN A 147 -4.05 1.61 16.31
N GLY A 148 -3.22 0.98 15.47
CA GLY A 148 -3.67 0.22 14.32
C GLY A 148 -4.19 1.10 13.18
N LEU A 149 -4.96 0.48 12.27
CA LEU A 149 -5.53 1.19 11.12
C LEU A 149 -6.58 2.24 11.56
N PRO A 150 -6.67 3.39 10.89
CA PRO A 150 -7.72 4.37 11.15
C PRO A 150 -9.12 3.78 11.01
N THR A 151 -9.97 4.04 12.00
CA THR A 151 -11.36 3.51 12.05
C THR A 151 -12.46 4.56 11.95
N ARG A 152 -12.16 5.85 12.18
CA ARG A 152 -13.12 6.97 12.18
C ARG A 152 -12.50 8.23 11.58
#